data_AF-A0A423P6L6-F1
#
_entry.id   AF-A0A423P6L6-F1
#
_cell.length_a   1.000
_cell.length_b   1.000
_cell.length_c   1.000
_cell.angle_alpha   90.00
_cell.angle_beta   90.00
_cell.angle_gamma   90.00
#
_symmetry.space_group_name_H-M   'P 1'
#
loop_
_entity.id
_entity.type
_entity.pdbx_description
1 polymer ?
#
loop_
_entity_poly.entity_id
_entity_poly.type
_entity_poly.pdbx_seq_one_letter_code
_entity_poly.pdbx_strand_id
1 'polypeptide(L)'
;MFKRLFIKKKRSAFLEITYRDKPGFSHPTMDDLRFEALEFERLIFDYIRERKKSPIHEKAKLRNLVGTELVKYPPHPPLDNFWPAFIERAAILTNYRNSIAHSDFSELPPLAKTYKMFRSANKILSPLRICSGNRERFKPVAWHGNNLELMIDGHRYLLSPADLSNLTIELNPSCRGQVNFIKGRMVTAKALNYDSTTLTYFIEDYPSFELNEDDAMTLDDMLSSVIGRFMYSKT
;
A
#
# COMPACT_ATOMS: atom_id res chain seq x y z
N MET A 1 24.58 18.80 34.79
CA MET A 1 23.31 18.91 35.54
C MET A 1 22.14 19.23 34.58
N PHE A 2 21.85 18.38 33.59
CA PHE A 2 20.64 18.46 32.76
C PHE A 2 20.22 17.06 32.29
N LYS A 3 19.99 16.19 33.26
CA LYS A 3 19.13 15.01 33.08
C LYS A 3 17.98 15.24 34.03
N ARG A 4 16.83 15.66 33.49
CA ARG A 4 15.47 15.23 33.88
C ARG A 4 14.45 16.33 33.55
N LEU A 5 13.33 15.81 33.05
CA LEU A 5 11.99 16.37 33.04
C LEU A 5 11.63 17.18 31.80
N PHE A 6 10.42 16.88 31.31
CA PHE A 6 9.72 17.42 30.14
C PHE A 6 10.12 16.75 28.81
N ILE A 7 9.34 15.93 28.10
CA ILE A 7 7.91 15.59 28.09
C ILE A 7 7.79 14.21 27.42
N LYS A 8 7.64 13.11 28.18
CA LYS A 8 7.15 11.82 27.62
C LYS A 8 5.65 11.63 27.90
N LYS A 9 5.19 12.05 29.09
CA LYS A 9 3.76 11.97 29.50
C LYS A 9 2.80 12.82 28.65
N LYS A 10 3.18 14.02 28.18
CA LYS A 10 2.27 14.77 27.27
C LYS A 10 2.28 14.21 25.84
N ARG A 11 3.33 13.51 25.40
CA ARG A 11 3.36 12.90 24.06
C ARG A 11 2.43 11.70 24.00
N SER A 12 2.41 10.85 25.02
CA SER A 12 1.45 9.75 25.12
C SER A 12 0.01 10.26 25.27
N ALA A 13 -0.23 11.24 26.13
CA ALA A 13 -1.56 11.84 26.28
C ALA A 13 -2.02 12.56 24.99
N PHE A 14 -1.13 13.28 24.29
CA PHE A 14 -1.44 13.89 22.99
C PHE A 14 -1.73 12.83 21.92
N LEU A 15 -0.94 11.74 21.88
CA LEU A 15 -1.21 10.61 20.99
C LEU A 15 -2.55 9.93 21.31
N GLU A 16 -2.89 9.72 22.58
CA GLU A 16 -4.20 9.19 23.00
C GLU A 16 -5.36 10.14 22.73
N ILE A 17 -5.12 11.46 22.75
CA ILE A 17 -6.13 12.48 22.44
C ILE A 17 -6.35 12.55 20.92
N THR A 18 -5.31 12.40 20.11
CA THR A 18 -5.34 12.65 18.66
C THR A 18 -5.44 11.39 17.81
N TYR A 19 -5.02 10.22 18.31
CA TYR A 19 -5.00 8.96 17.57
C TYR A 19 -5.80 7.86 18.29
N ARG A 20 -6.23 6.85 17.53
CA ARG A 20 -6.82 5.59 18.01
C ARG A 20 -6.19 4.42 17.28
N ASP A 21 -6.06 3.30 17.96
CA ASP A 21 -5.62 2.05 17.34
C ASP A 21 -6.72 1.53 16.42
N LYS A 22 -6.34 1.07 15.23
CA LYS A 22 -7.28 0.39 14.33
C LYS A 22 -7.72 -0.94 14.96
N PRO A 23 -9.03 -1.28 14.97
CA PRO A 23 -9.50 -2.55 15.49
C PRO A 23 -8.84 -3.73 14.76
N GLY A 24 -8.30 -4.70 15.51
CA GLY A 24 -7.68 -5.91 14.95
C GLY A 24 -6.26 -5.72 14.37
N PHE A 25 -5.67 -4.54 14.51
CA PHE A 25 -4.44 -4.18 13.79
C PHE A 25 -3.14 -4.79 14.34
N SER A 26 -3.10 -5.22 15.60
CA SER A 26 -1.83 -5.54 16.29
C SER A 26 -0.85 -6.45 15.53
N HIS A 27 -1.34 -7.32 14.64
CA HIS A 27 -0.55 -8.25 13.83
C HIS A 27 -1.10 -8.36 12.40
N PRO A 28 -0.23 -8.57 11.38
CA PRO A 28 -0.68 -8.85 10.01
C PRO A 28 -1.56 -10.10 10.01
N THR A 29 -2.61 -10.06 9.19
CA THR A 29 -3.55 -11.17 9.05
C THR A 29 -3.10 -12.15 7.97
N MET A 30 -3.75 -13.32 7.91
CA MET A 30 -3.51 -14.29 6.84
C MET A 30 -3.92 -13.74 5.46
N ASP A 31 -4.92 -12.88 5.41
CA ASP A 31 -5.38 -12.27 4.16
C ASP A 31 -4.38 -11.21 3.68
N ASP A 32 -3.76 -10.45 4.59
CA ASP A 32 -2.65 -9.56 4.25
C ASP A 32 -1.46 -10.32 3.65
N LEU A 33 -1.14 -11.50 4.22
CA LEU A 33 -0.08 -12.35 3.70
C LEU A 33 -0.41 -12.90 2.31
N ARG A 34 -1.65 -13.36 2.09
CA ARG A 34 -2.12 -13.85 0.79
C ARG A 34 -2.04 -12.76 -0.28
N PHE A 35 -2.47 -11.56 0.06
CA PHE A 35 -2.37 -10.40 -0.82
C PHE A 35 -0.92 -10.13 -1.23
N GLU A 36 0.00 -10.02 -0.27
CA GLU A 36 1.42 -9.75 -0.56
C GLU A 36 2.08 -10.87 -1.39
N ALA A 37 1.65 -12.12 -1.23
CA ALA A 37 2.14 -13.25 -2.00
C ALA A 37 1.64 -13.25 -3.46
N LEU A 38 0.38 -12.86 -3.70
CA LEU A 38 -0.17 -12.66 -5.04
C LEU A 38 0.48 -11.47 -5.74
N GLU A 39 0.66 -10.38 -4.99
CA GLU A 39 1.32 -9.17 -5.48
C GLU A 39 2.77 -9.44 -5.91
N PHE A 40 3.48 -10.29 -5.16
CA PHE A 40 4.84 -10.72 -5.51
C PHE A 40 4.92 -11.42 -6.86
N GLU A 41 3.99 -12.35 -7.11
CA GLU A 41 3.91 -13.01 -8.41
C GLU A 41 3.63 -12.00 -9.52
N ARG A 42 2.62 -11.14 -9.34
CA ARG A 42 2.26 -10.09 -10.30
C ARG A 42 3.45 -9.18 -10.64
N LEU A 43 4.16 -8.69 -9.63
CA LEU A 43 5.30 -7.80 -9.82
C LEU A 43 6.49 -8.47 -10.50
N ILE A 44 6.72 -9.77 -10.29
CA ILE A 44 7.73 -10.51 -11.07
C ILE A 44 7.34 -10.56 -12.55
N PHE A 45 6.08 -10.89 -12.83
CA PHE A 45 5.57 -10.93 -14.20
C PHE A 45 5.70 -9.56 -14.87
N ASP A 46 5.26 -8.49 -14.19
CA ASP A 46 5.29 -7.13 -14.69
C ASP A 46 6.72 -6.65 -14.92
N TYR A 47 7.62 -6.84 -13.94
CA TYR A 47 9.03 -6.45 -14.04
C TYR A 47 9.75 -7.12 -15.23
N ILE A 48 9.51 -8.41 -15.44
CA ILE A 48 10.09 -9.12 -16.59
C ILE A 48 9.44 -8.62 -17.89
N ARG A 49 8.11 -8.40 -17.90
CA ARG A 49 7.36 -7.99 -19.10
C ARG A 49 7.81 -6.63 -19.59
N GLU A 50 8.02 -5.69 -18.69
CA GLU A 50 8.51 -4.34 -19.03
C GLU A 50 9.91 -4.37 -19.66
N ARG A 51 10.76 -5.32 -19.23
CA ARG A 51 12.15 -5.42 -19.69
C ARG A 51 12.34 -6.35 -20.89
N LYS A 52 11.43 -7.30 -21.06
CA LYS A 52 11.42 -8.23 -22.18
C LYS A 52 10.59 -7.63 -23.30
N LYS A 53 11.24 -7.31 -24.43
CA LYS A 53 10.59 -6.80 -25.65
C LYS A 53 9.66 -7.82 -26.35
N SER A 54 9.45 -8.99 -25.76
CA SER A 54 8.67 -10.09 -26.32
C SER A 54 7.61 -10.55 -25.31
N PRO A 55 6.42 -10.96 -25.77
CA PRO A 55 5.35 -11.38 -24.87
C PRO A 55 5.83 -12.54 -23.98
N ILE A 56 5.64 -12.39 -22.67
CA ILE A 56 5.78 -13.50 -21.74
C ILE A 56 4.59 -14.42 -21.99
N HIS A 57 4.82 -15.72 -22.13
CA HIS A 57 3.73 -16.68 -22.12
C HIS A 57 3.04 -16.62 -20.75
N GLU A 58 1.75 -16.26 -20.73
CA GLU A 58 0.90 -16.13 -19.53
C GLU A 58 0.88 -17.39 -18.64
N LYS A 59 1.38 -18.53 -19.14
CA LYS A 59 1.48 -19.81 -18.41
C LYS A 59 2.87 -20.13 -17.85
N ALA A 60 3.82 -19.19 -17.89
CA ALA A 60 5.14 -19.42 -17.36
C ALA A 60 5.08 -19.64 -15.83
N LYS A 61 5.60 -20.77 -15.35
CA LYS A 61 5.64 -21.07 -13.90
C LYS A 61 6.50 -20.03 -13.18
N LEU A 62 6.02 -19.50 -12.04
CA LEU A 62 6.74 -18.51 -11.21
C LEU A 62 8.19 -18.92 -10.92
N ARG A 63 8.41 -20.22 -10.63
CA ARG A 63 9.75 -20.78 -10.41
C ARG A 63 10.69 -20.60 -11.60
N ASN A 64 10.19 -20.76 -12.82
CA ASN A 64 10.98 -20.56 -14.03
C ASN A 64 11.25 -19.06 -14.24
N LEU A 65 10.25 -18.20 -14.00
CA LEU A 65 10.41 -16.76 -14.12
C LEU A 65 11.50 -16.23 -13.19
N VAL A 66 11.50 -16.63 -11.92
CA VAL A 66 12.54 -16.24 -10.95
C VAL A 66 13.90 -16.86 -11.29
N GLY A 67 13.93 -18.16 -11.58
CA GLY A 67 15.17 -18.92 -11.75
C GLY A 67 15.92 -18.64 -13.06
N THR A 68 15.23 -18.26 -14.14
CA THR A 68 15.86 -18.07 -15.46
C THR A 68 15.68 -16.69 -16.04
N GLU A 69 14.50 -16.08 -15.92
CA GLU A 69 14.21 -14.81 -16.61
C GLU A 69 14.61 -13.60 -15.76
N LEU A 70 14.27 -13.58 -14.47
CA LEU A 70 14.55 -12.46 -13.56
C LEU A 70 16.06 -12.18 -13.42
N VAL A 71 16.86 -13.25 -13.42
CA VAL A 71 18.34 -13.18 -13.34
C VAL A 71 18.94 -12.33 -14.46
N LYS A 72 18.33 -12.33 -15.65
CA LYS A 72 18.83 -11.61 -16.84
C LYS A 72 18.66 -10.09 -16.74
N TYR A 73 17.88 -9.60 -15.78
CA TYR A 73 17.43 -8.22 -15.73
C TYR A 73 17.74 -7.53 -14.39
N PRO A 74 19.01 -7.36 -14.00
CA PRO A 74 19.38 -6.59 -12.81
C PRO A 74 18.91 -5.13 -12.89
N PRO A 75 18.58 -4.48 -11.75
CA PRO A 75 18.28 -3.06 -11.70
C PRO A 75 19.50 -2.25 -12.11
N HIS A 76 19.27 -1.08 -12.71
CA HIS A 76 20.31 -0.13 -13.11
C HIS A 76 20.22 1.12 -12.23
N PRO A 77 21.33 1.63 -11.66
CA PRO A 77 22.70 1.11 -11.77
C PRO A 77 22.90 -0.23 -11.03
N PRO A 78 23.79 -1.12 -11.52
CA PRO A 78 24.05 -2.39 -10.86
C PRO A 78 24.70 -2.14 -9.49
N LEU A 79 24.08 -2.70 -8.45
CA LEU A 79 24.64 -2.73 -7.10
C LEU A 79 25.26 -4.11 -6.86
N ASP A 80 26.56 -4.15 -6.59
CA ASP A 80 27.29 -5.39 -6.35
C ASP A 80 26.65 -6.19 -5.21
N ASN A 81 26.50 -7.50 -5.41
CA ASN A 81 25.91 -8.46 -4.48
C ASN A 81 24.42 -8.24 -4.10
N PHE A 82 23.82 -7.09 -4.44
CA PHE A 82 22.41 -6.82 -4.14
C PHE A 82 21.48 -7.72 -4.94
N TRP A 83 21.67 -7.78 -6.26
CA TRP A 83 20.78 -8.52 -7.15
C TRP A 83 20.87 -10.04 -6.95
N PRO A 84 22.05 -10.68 -6.87
CA PRO A 84 22.16 -12.10 -6.52
C PRO A 84 21.45 -12.45 -5.20
N ALA A 85 21.67 -11.65 -4.15
CA ALA A 85 21.00 -11.85 -2.86
C ALA A 85 19.48 -11.64 -2.92
N PHE A 86 18.99 -10.80 -3.85
CA PHE A 86 17.57 -10.66 -4.12
C PHE A 86 17.00 -11.89 -4.84
N ILE A 87 17.68 -12.41 -5.86
CA ILE A 87 17.25 -13.62 -6.59
C ILE A 87 17.15 -14.83 -5.66
N GLU A 88 18.14 -15.04 -4.78
CA GLU A 88 18.09 -16.12 -3.78
C GLU A 88 16.87 -15.98 -2.87
N ARG A 89 16.58 -14.77 -2.39
CA ARG A 89 15.39 -14.49 -1.58
C ARG A 89 14.10 -14.70 -2.38
N ALA A 90 14.05 -14.30 -3.64
CA ALA A 90 12.90 -14.49 -4.50
C ALA A 90 12.60 -15.99 -4.77
N ALA A 91 13.64 -16.82 -4.85
CA ALA A 91 13.48 -18.27 -4.97
C ALA A 91 12.83 -18.88 -3.70
N ILE A 92 13.23 -18.42 -2.52
CA ILE A 92 12.61 -18.82 -1.24
C ILE A 92 11.14 -18.37 -1.20
N LEU A 93 10.87 -17.10 -1.54
CA LEU A 93 9.51 -16.53 -1.56
C LEU A 93 8.59 -17.24 -2.55
N THR A 94 9.13 -17.74 -3.66
CA THR A 94 8.37 -18.56 -4.63
C THR A 94 7.84 -19.84 -3.99
N ASN A 95 8.65 -20.50 -3.16
CA ASN A 95 8.20 -21.69 -2.43
C ASN A 95 7.11 -21.32 -1.43
N TYR A 96 7.31 -20.25 -0.65
CA TYR A 96 6.30 -19.77 0.30
C TYR A 96 4.99 -19.38 -0.39
N ARG A 97 5.02 -18.73 -1.55
CA ARG A 97 3.82 -18.38 -2.33
C ARG A 97 3.06 -19.64 -2.73
N ASN A 98 3.75 -20.69 -3.16
CA ASN A 98 3.10 -21.95 -3.53
C ASN A 98 2.47 -22.62 -2.31
N SER A 99 3.15 -22.64 -1.17
CA SER A 99 2.60 -23.15 0.09
C SER A 99 1.35 -22.37 0.51
N ILE A 100 1.38 -21.03 0.45
CA ILE A 100 0.22 -20.16 0.73
C ILE A 100 -0.95 -20.45 -0.23
N ALA A 101 -0.68 -20.61 -1.53
CA ALA A 101 -1.70 -20.90 -2.54
C ALA A 101 -2.39 -22.26 -2.30
N HIS A 102 -1.65 -23.25 -1.78
CA HIS A 102 -2.18 -24.57 -1.42
C HIS A 102 -2.68 -24.64 0.03
N SER A 103 -2.69 -23.52 0.76
CA SER A 103 -3.02 -23.46 2.20
C SER A 103 -2.19 -24.42 3.07
N ASP A 104 -0.95 -24.68 2.66
CA ASP A 104 0.05 -25.39 3.46
C ASP A 104 0.91 -24.36 4.21
N PHE A 105 0.78 -24.35 5.54
CA PHE A 105 1.46 -23.38 6.40
C PHE A 105 2.55 -24.01 7.27
N SER A 106 2.84 -25.30 7.09
CA SER A 106 3.73 -26.09 7.96
C SER A 106 5.19 -25.61 7.93
N GLU A 107 5.68 -25.20 6.76
CA GLU A 107 7.08 -24.76 6.56
C GLU A 107 7.25 -23.23 6.54
N LEU A 108 6.19 -22.46 6.80
CA LEU A 108 6.27 -21.00 6.77
C LEU A 108 6.91 -20.44 8.05
N PRO A 109 7.81 -19.45 7.93
CA PRO A 109 8.21 -18.65 9.08
C PRO A 109 7.00 -17.96 9.73
N PRO A 110 7.17 -17.38 10.95
CA PRO A 110 6.10 -16.65 11.61
C PRO A 110 5.44 -15.62 10.70
N LEU A 111 4.11 -15.52 10.74
CA LEU A 111 3.27 -14.70 9.86
C LEU A 111 3.84 -13.29 9.64
N ALA A 112 4.20 -12.60 10.72
CA ALA A 112 4.76 -11.25 10.65
C ALA A 112 6.12 -11.17 9.92
N LYS A 113 6.94 -12.22 10.00
CA LYS A 113 8.22 -12.30 9.28
C LYS A 113 7.97 -12.56 7.80
N THR A 114 7.12 -13.52 7.48
CA THR A 114 6.77 -13.88 6.09
C THR A 114 6.12 -12.71 5.36
N TYR A 115 5.18 -12.03 5.99
CA TYR A 115 4.56 -10.79 5.48
C TYR A 115 5.62 -9.72 5.16
N LYS A 116 6.55 -9.46 6.08
CA LYS A 116 7.64 -8.48 5.85
C LYS A 116 8.57 -8.87 4.70
N MET A 117 8.83 -10.16 4.51
CA MET A 117 9.69 -10.64 3.42
C MET A 117 9.04 -10.39 2.06
N PHE A 118 7.76 -10.73 1.90
CA PHE A 118 7.02 -10.43 0.66
C PHE A 118 6.94 -8.92 0.40
N ARG A 119 6.51 -8.14 1.40
CA ARG A 119 6.41 -6.68 1.26
C ARG A 119 7.74 -6.03 0.87
N SER A 120 8.85 -6.51 1.44
CA SER A 120 10.18 -6.02 1.07
C SER A 120 10.57 -6.40 -0.36
N ALA A 121 10.19 -7.58 -0.84
CA ALA A 121 10.49 -8.00 -2.20
C ALA A 121 9.64 -7.24 -3.23
N ASN A 122 8.35 -7.08 -2.92
CA ASN A 122 7.41 -6.29 -3.72
C ASN A 122 7.94 -4.88 -3.93
N LYS A 123 8.36 -4.22 -2.85
CA LYS A 123 8.96 -2.87 -2.91
C LYS A 123 10.18 -2.76 -3.83
N ILE A 124 10.99 -3.82 -3.96
CA ILE A 124 12.17 -3.82 -4.85
C ILE A 124 11.75 -3.92 -6.33
N LEU A 125 10.69 -4.68 -6.60
CA LEU A 125 10.20 -4.93 -7.96
C LEU A 125 9.22 -3.86 -8.45
N SER A 126 8.59 -3.11 -7.54
CA SER A 126 7.64 -2.06 -7.87
C SER A 126 8.27 -1.05 -8.85
N PRO A 127 7.69 -0.87 -10.04
CA PRO A 127 8.22 0.08 -11.01
C PRO A 127 8.02 1.52 -10.52
N LEU A 128 8.98 2.38 -10.84
CA LEU A 128 8.78 3.82 -10.76
C LEU A 128 7.95 4.24 -11.98
N ARG A 129 6.63 4.36 -11.81
CA ARG A 129 5.71 4.77 -12.88
C ARG A 129 5.01 6.09 -12.58
N ILE A 130 4.74 6.85 -13.65
CA ILE A 130 3.85 8.01 -13.58
C ILE A 130 2.42 7.46 -13.52
N CYS A 131 1.68 7.81 -12.47
CA CYS A 131 0.32 7.35 -12.27
C CYS A 131 -0.59 7.94 -13.37
N SER A 132 -1.44 7.09 -13.96
CA SER A 132 -2.33 7.46 -15.06
C SER A 132 -3.81 7.41 -14.69
N GLY A 133 -4.13 7.50 -13.40
CA GLY A 133 -5.49 7.44 -12.87
C GLY A 133 -6.39 8.56 -13.40
N ASN A 134 -7.68 8.27 -13.50
CA ASN A 134 -8.64 9.22 -14.07
C ASN A 134 -9.06 10.28 -13.04
N ARG A 135 -8.43 11.45 -13.11
CA ARG A 135 -8.73 12.60 -12.22
C ARG A 135 -10.17 13.07 -12.25
N GLU A 136 -10.90 12.87 -13.35
CA GLU A 136 -12.30 13.31 -13.46
C GLU A 136 -13.24 12.52 -12.54
N ARG A 137 -12.87 11.28 -12.18
CA ARG A 137 -13.64 10.48 -11.20
C ARG A 137 -13.72 11.13 -9.83
N PHE A 138 -12.78 12.02 -9.52
CA PHE A 138 -12.64 12.63 -8.20
C PHE A 138 -13.22 14.06 -8.10
N LYS A 139 -13.79 14.59 -9.18
CA LYS A 139 -14.25 15.99 -9.27
C LYS A 139 -15.77 16.12 -9.09
N PRO A 140 -16.24 17.26 -8.54
CA PRO A 140 -15.48 18.44 -8.12
C PRO A 140 -14.73 18.23 -6.80
N VAL A 141 -13.68 19.03 -6.57
CA VAL A 141 -12.91 19.07 -5.31
C VAL A 141 -12.83 20.51 -4.85
N ALA A 142 -13.41 20.82 -3.69
CA ALA A 142 -13.46 22.17 -3.17
C ALA A 142 -13.55 22.21 -1.63
N TRP A 143 -12.95 23.23 -1.03
CA TRP A 143 -13.08 23.48 0.40
C TRP A 143 -14.39 24.21 0.70
N HIS A 144 -15.17 23.67 1.64
CA HIS A 144 -16.34 24.31 2.23
C HIS A 144 -16.08 24.54 3.72
N GLY A 145 -15.62 25.76 4.02
CA GLY A 145 -15.15 26.11 5.37
C GLY A 145 -13.90 25.31 5.74
N ASN A 146 -14.01 24.41 6.73
CA ASN A 146 -12.92 23.55 7.18
C ASN A 146 -13.00 22.12 6.63
N ASN A 147 -14.01 21.78 5.84
CA ASN A 147 -14.20 20.45 5.29
C ASN A 147 -13.91 20.47 3.78
N LEU A 148 -13.32 19.40 3.27
CA LEU A 148 -13.13 19.20 1.84
C LEU A 148 -14.31 18.41 1.28
N GLU A 149 -14.95 18.98 0.28
CA GLU A 149 -15.90 18.28 -0.56
C GLU A 149 -15.16 17.67 -1.75
N LEU A 150 -15.37 16.37 -1.96
CA LEU A 150 -14.95 15.68 -3.17
C LEU A 150 -16.07 14.76 -3.66
N MET A 151 -16.13 14.51 -4.96
CA MET A 151 -16.96 13.44 -5.50
C MET A 151 -16.08 12.24 -5.85
N ILE A 152 -16.54 11.02 -5.59
CA ILE A 152 -15.89 9.80 -6.08
C ILE A 152 -16.98 8.94 -6.72
N ASP A 153 -16.82 8.61 -7.99
CA ASP A 153 -17.78 7.79 -8.76
C ASP A 153 -19.23 8.27 -8.65
N GLY A 154 -19.44 9.59 -8.68
CA GLY A 154 -20.77 10.20 -8.59
C GLY A 154 -21.29 10.42 -7.16
N HIS A 155 -20.63 9.86 -6.15
CA HIS A 155 -21.02 10.04 -4.74
C HIS A 155 -20.29 11.22 -4.10
N ARG A 156 -21.00 12.01 -3.29
CA ARG A 156 -20.46 13.18 -2.60
C ARG A 156 -19.87 12.79 -1.23
N TYR A 157 -18.65 13.24 -0.97
CA TYR A 157 -17.93 13.06 0.30
C TYR A 157 -17.59 14.42 0.88
N LEU A 158 -17.86 14.63 2.16
CA LEU A 158 -17.54 15.86 2.89
C LEU A 158 -16.67 15.48 4.08
N LEU A 159 -15.36 15.65 3.92
CA LEU A 159 -14.35 15.10 4.81
C LEU A 159 -13.68 16.21 5.63
N SER A 160 -13.55 15.97 6.94
CA SER A 160 -12.76 16.84 7.81
C SER A 160 -11.25 16.65 7.57
N PRO A 161 -10.37 17.54 8.05
CA PRO A 161 -8.92 17.36 7.92
C PRO A 161 -8.40 16.06 8.55
N ALA A 162 -9.04 15.58 9.62
CA ALA A 162 -8.73 14.30 10.24
C ALA A 162 -9.11 13.13 9.32
N ASP A 163 -10.31 13.18 8.73
CA ASP A 163 -10.80 12.16 7.78
C ASP A 163 -9.89 12.07 6.55
N LEU A 164 -9.47 13.23 6.02
CA LEU A 164 -8.54 13.31 4.89
C LEU A 164 -7.17 12.72 5.22
N SER A 165 -6.68 12.95 6.43
CA SER A 165 -5.41 12.36 6.89
C SER A 165 -5.51 10.84 7.01
N ASN A 166 -6.66 10.32 7.49
CA ASN A 166 -6.90 8.88 7.53
C ASN A 166 -7.02 8.27 6.13
N LEU A 167 -7.67 8.98 5.20
CA LEU A 167 -7.80 8.55 3.81
C LEU A 167 -6.45 8.49 3.09
N THR A 168 -5.65 9.54 3.18
CA THR A 168 -4.29 9.59 2.57
C THR A 168 -3.37 8.49 3.11
N ILE A 169 -3.42 8.19 4.42
CA ILE A 169 -2.68 7.06 5.01
C ILE A 169 -3.06 5.72 4.36
N GLU A 170 -4.35 5.49 4.10
CA GLU A 170 -4.84 4.25 3.50
C GLU A 170 -4.64 4.19 1.99
N LEU A 171 -4.65 5.33 1.29
CA LEU A 171 -4.36 5.40 -0.14
C LEU A 171 -2.90 5.03 -0.43
N ASN A 172 -1.96 5.48 0.41
CA ASN A 172 -0.53 5.25 0.21
C ASN A 172 -0.08 3.83 0.59
N PRO A 173 0.45 2.99 -0.32
CA PRO A 173 0.85 1.60 -0.03
C PRO A 173 1.96 1.50 1.03
N SER A 174 2.78 2.54 1.17
CA SER A 174 3.84 2.57 2.18
C SER A 174 3.29 2.82 3.59
N CYS A 175 2.15 3.51 3.69
CA CYS A 175 1.51 3.88 4.96
C CYS A 175 0.29 3.00 5.27
N ARG A 176 -0.29 2.35 4.26
CA ARG A 176 -1.43 1.45 4.40
C ARG A 176 -1.11 0.35 5.39
N GLY A 177 -2.09 0.09 6.25
CA GLY A 177 -1.89 -0.78 7.38
C GLY A 177 -0.92 -0.16 8.39
N GLN A 178 -1.16 1.08 8.80
CA GLN A 178 -0.57 1.66 10.01
C GLN A 178 -1.46 1.40 11.22
N VAL A 179 -0.84 1.29 12.40
CA VAL A 179 -1.49 0.92 13.68
C VAL A 179 -2.52 1.92 14.12
N ASN A 180 -2.29 3.18 13.82
CA ASN A 180 -3.00 4.30 14.39
C ASN A 180 -3.71 5.06 13.29
N PHE A 181 -4.95 5.46 13.54
CA PHE A 181 -5.66 6.47 12.74
C PHE A 181 -5.90 7.72 13.60
N ILE A 182 -5.98 8.88 12.97
CA ILE A 182 -6.30 10.14 13.64
C ILE A 182 -7.78 10.11 14.02
N LYS A 183 -8.14 10.60 15.21
CA LYS A 183 -9.53 10.67 15.66
C LYS A 183 -10.36 11.53 14.71
N GLY A 184 -11.18 10.83 13.93
CA GLY A 184 -12.09 11.28 12.88
C GLY A 184 -12.84 10.05 12.40
N ARG A 185 -13.43 10.11 11.20
CA ARG A 185 -14.07 8.94 10.59
C ARG A 185 -13.06 7.83 10.34
N MET A 186 -13.50 6.59 10.58
CA MET A 186 -12.68 5.42 10.29
C MET A 186 -12.54 5.24 8.77
N VAL A 187 -11.31 5.06 8.31
CA VAL A 187 -10.99 4.71 6.92
C VAL A 187 -10.24 3.39 6.87
N THR A 188 -10.71 2.46 6.04
CA THR A 188 -10.08 1.15 5.84
C THR A 188 -10.10 0.75 4.38
N ALA A 189 -8.97 0.27 3.85
CA ALA A 189 -8.90 -0.40 2.57
C ALA A 189 -8.94 -1.92 2.75
N LYS A 190 -9.66 -2.63 1.87
CA LYS A 190 -9.70 -4.11 1.84
C LYS A 190 -9.57 -4.62 0.40
N ALA A 191 -8.80 -5.69 0.22
CA ALA A 191 -8.79 -6.45 -1.02
C ALA A 191 -9.98 -7.41 -1.01
N LEU A 192 -11.08 -7.04 -1.66
CA LEU A 192 -12.27 -7.89 -1.76
C LEU A 192 -12.34 -8.65 -3.10
N ASN A 193 -11.60 -8.19 -4.11
CA ASN A 193 -11.61 -8.80 -5.43
C ASN A 193 -10.61 -9.96 -5.54
N TYR A 194 -11.03 -11.02 -6.23
CA TYR A 194 -10.25 -12.26 -6.39
C TYR A 194 -8.86 -12.01 -6.98
N ASP A 195 -8.79 -11.12 -7.98
CA ASP A 195 -7.53 -10.78 -8.66
C ASP A 195 -6.68 -9.78 -7.87
N SER A 196 -7.17 -9.24 -6.74
CA SER A 196 -6.48 -8.25 -5.90
C SER A 196 -5.97 -7.01 -6.65
N THR A 197 -6.54 -6.72 -7.83
CA THR A 197 -6.15 -5.61 -8.70
C THR A 197 -6.68 -4.25 -8.23
N THR A 198 -7.77 -4.27 -7.47
CA THR A 198 -8.37 -3.09 -6.84
C THR A 198 -8.55 -3.32 -5.35
N LEU A 199 -8.61 -2.20 -4.63
CA LEU A 199 -8.94 -2.17 -3.21
C LEU A 199 -10.26 -1.43 -3.04
N THR A 200 -11.12 -2.00 -2.22
CA THR A 200 -12.36 -1.36 -1.78
C THR A 200 -12.05 -0.52 -0.54
N TYR A 201 -12.32 0.78 -0.63
CA TYR A 201 -12.14 1.73 0.44
C TYR A 201 -13.48 1.98 1.14
N PHE A 202 -13.44 1.95 2.47
CA PHE A 202 -14.57 2.23 3.33
C PHE A 202 -14.24 3.48 4.15
N ILE A 203 -15.08 4.49 4.05
CA ILE A 203 -15.11 5.64 4.94
C ILE A 203 -16.41 5.54 5.72
N GLU A 204 -16.33 5.64 7.05
CA GLU A 204 -17.50 5.66 7.93
C GLU A 204 -18.57 6.65 7.43
N ASP A 205 -19.84 6.21 7.44
CA ASP A 205 -21.02 6.95 6.95
C ASP A 205 -21.07 7.30 5.45
N TYR A 206 -20.17 6.73 4.63
CA TYR A 206 -20.17 6.93 3.17
C TYR A 206 -20.26 5.61 2.39
N PRO A 207 -20.72 5.66 1.12
CA PRO A 207 -20.62 4.51 0.23
C PRO A 207 -19.16 4.12 0.04
N SER A 208 -18.91 2.82 -0.10
CA SER A 208 -17.60 2.30 -0.46
C SER A 208 -17.29 2.58 -1.92
N PHE A 209 -16.00 2.70 -2.25
CA PHE A 209 -15.53 2.90 -3.61
C PHE A 209 -14.30 2.03 -3.90
N GLU A 210 -14.07 1.70 -5.16
CA GLU A 210 -12.96 0.84 -5.58
C GLU A 210 -11.94 1.62 -6.38
N LEU A 211 -10.68 1.52 -5.95
CA LEU A 211 -9.55 2.11 -6.68
C LEU A 211 -8.52 1.03 -6.98
N ASN A 212 -8.00 1.04 -8.21
CA ASN A 212 -6.72 0.42 -8.50
C ASN A 212 -5.58 1.28 -7.91
N GLU A 213 -4.35 0.82 -8.02
CA GLU A 213 -3.19 1.53 -7.49
C GLU A 213 -2.99 2.92 -8.12
N ASP A 214 -3.17 3.06 -9.43
CA ASP A 214 -3.01 4.34 -10.14
C ASP A 214 -4.06 5.37 -9.72
N ASP A 215 -5.32 4.95 -9.57
CA ASP A 215 -6.40 5.77 -9.08
C ASP A 215 -6.18 6.18 -7.62
N ALA A 216 -5.70 5.24 -6.77
CA ALA A 216 -5.37 5.54 -5.37
C ALA A 216 -4.24 6.57 -5.25
N MET A 217 -3.18 6.46 -6.07
CA MET A 217 -2.07 7.41 -6.08
C MET A 217 -2.49 8.76 -6.63
N THR A 218 -3.34 8.77 -7.64
CA THR A 218 -3.89 10.00 -8.22
C THR A 218 -4.74 10.75 -7.21
N LEU A 219 -5.55 10.03 -6.42
CA LEU A 219 -6.33 10.63 -5.34
C LEU A 219 -5.42 11.14 -4.22
N ASP A 220 -4.41 10.37 -3.79
CA ASP A 220 -3.46 10.78 -2.74
C ASP A 220 -2.69 12.06 -3.11
N ASP A 221 -2.17 12.14 -4.35
CA ASP A 221 -1.50 13.33 -4.89
C ASP A 221 -2.43 14.55 -4.92
N MET A 222 -3.65 14.36 -5.42
CA MET A 222 -4.64 15.43 -5.51
C MET A 222 -5.03 15.96 -4.12
N LEU A 223 -5.30 15.06 -3.17
CA LEU A 223 -5.63 15.42 -1.80
C LEU A 223 -4.45 16.13 -1.13
N SER A 224 -3.23 15.61 -1.25
CA SER A 224 -2.02 16.21 -0.70
C SER A 224 -1.81 17.63 -1.22
N SER A 225 -2.01 17.86 -2.53
CA SER A 225 -1.92 19.18 -3.14
C SER A 225 -2.97 20.16 -2.60
N VAL A 226 -4.22 19.72 -2.49
CA VAL A 226 -5.34 20.55 -2.05
C VAL A 226 -5.26 20.87 -0.54
N ILE A 227 -4.84 19.90 0.27
CA ILE A 227 -4.55 20.07 1.70
C ILE A 227 -3.40 21.06 1.89
N GLY A 228 -2.30 20.88 1.13
CA GLY A 228 -1.17 21.79 1.17
C GLY A 228 -1.58 23.23 0.87
N ARG A 229 -2.30 23.47 -0.23
CA ARG A 229 -2.80 24.81 -0.59
C ARG A 229 -3.63 25.45 0.52
N PHE A 230 -4.53 24.70 1.13
CA PHE A 230 -5.39 25.22 2.20
C PHE A 230 -4.63 25.59 3.47
N MET A 231 -3.62 24.80 3.83
CA MET A 231 -2.77 25.08 4.99
C MET A 231 -1.94 26.35 4.78
N TYR A 232 -1.39 26.55 3.57
CA TYR A 232 -0.57 27.72 3.23
C TYR A 232 -1.38 28.96 2.81
N SER A 233 -2.68 28.83 2.49
CA SER A 233 -3.55 29.99 2.22
C SER A 233 -4.10 30.66 3.48
N LYS A 234 -3.91 30.04 4.64
CA LYS A 234 -4.38 30.53 5.96
C LYS A 234 -3.28 31.19 6.79
N THR A 235 -2.05 31.22 6.29
CA THR A 235 -0.91 32.00 6.80
C THR A 235 -0.85 33.33 6.10
#